data_AF-A0A267GNQ9-F1
#
_entry.id   AF-A0A267GNQ9-F1
#
_cell.length_a   1.000
_cell.length_b   1.000
_cell.length_c   1.000
_cell.angle_alpha   90.00
_cell.angle_beta   90.00
_cell.angle_gamma   90.00
#
_symmetry.space_group_name_H-M   'P 1'
#
loop_
_entity.id
_entity.type
_entity.pdbx_description
1 polymer ?
#
loop_
_entity_poly.entity_id
_entity_poly.type
_entity_poly.pdbx_seq_one_letter_code
_entity_poly.pdbx_strand_id
1 'polypeptide(L)'
;VLLSSPVQPGTTITDAGRMANSASLEANPDPERAEDSESVGKFQQSLDRALELIRDDLCEWLSQLLELSTPIDPENYLDYLENGVLLCRLMQKMQSAAGQSPRRCHQSARAGSFLARDNISVFLTWCRSDQRLDDVLLFETSGLVERREERNLVLTLLQLARACPNLGLPAPQIVRLEREIDGLSTSTSTSGAVAAATPTMIELSAASTSSEASNDEFGACASAGSGYVRQRSSSAGDICDGSVGSAPT
;
A
#
# COMPACT_ATOMS: atom_id res chain seq x y z
N VAL A 1 -31.38 73.74 -9.86
CA VAL A 1 -32.30 72.93 -9.04
C VAL A 1 -32.71 71.72 -9.86
N LEU A 2 -32.43 70.51 -9.35
CA LEU A 2 -33.14 69.22 -9.51
C LEU A 2 -33.87 68.90 -10.84
N LEU A 3 -33.92 67.68 -11.37
CA LEU A 3 -33.16 66.42 -11.33
C LEU A 3 -34.01 65.42 -12.16
N SER A 4 -33.42 64.30 -12.56
CA SER A 4 -33.96 63.28 -13.49
C SER A 4 -35.31 62.63 -13.13
N SER A 5 -35.98 62.11 -14.15
CA SER A 5 -37.04 61.07 -14.04
C SER A 5 -36.49 59.75 -13.47
N PRO A 6 -37.40 58.86 -13.02
CA PRO A 6 -37.47 57.54 -13.68
C PRO A 6 -38.91 57.08 -14.00
N VAL A 7 -38.99 56.05 -14.86
CA VAL A 7 -40.21 55.45 -15.42
C VAL A 7 -40.87 54.44 -14.46
N GLN A 8 -42.19 54.29 -14.57
CA GLN A 8 -43.03 53.29 -13.87
C GLN A 8 -43.72 52.35 -14.90
N PRO A 9 -44.22 51.15 -14.50
CA PRO A 9 -44.52 50.04 -15.41
C PRO A 9 -46.00 49.96 -15.89
N GLY A 10 -46.25 49.09 -16.88
CA GLY A 10 -47.58 48.57 -17.27
C GLY A 10 -47.55 47.03 -17.41
N THR A 11 -48.50 46.27 -16.83
CA THR A 11 -49.85 45.88 -17.35
C THR A 11 -49.81 44.88 -18.52
N THR A 12 -50.61 43.79 -18.60
CA THR A 12 -51.93 43.44 -17.99
C THR A 12 -52.28 41.93 -18.15
N ILE A 13 -53.07 41.35 -17.20
CA ILE A 13 -54.36 40.58 -17.31
C ILE A 13 -54.54 39.62 -18.53
N THR A 14 -55.00 38.33 -18.50
CA THR A 14 -55.81 37.48 -17.56
C THR A 14 -55.54 35.96 -17.77
N ASP A 15 -55.93 35.05 -16.84
CA ASP A 15 -57.08 34.09 -16.96
C ASP A 15 -57.19 33.11 -15.75
N ALA A 16 -58.26 32.29 -15.66
CA ALA A 16 -58.79 31.72 -14.43
C ALA A 16 -58.50 30.22 -14.14
N GLY A 17 -58.29 29.93 -12.84
CA GLY A 17 -58.91 28.83 -12.09
C GLY A 17 -58.74 27.36 -12.49
N ARG A 18 -58.00 26.59 -11.67
CA ARG A 18 -58.37 25.21 -11.27
C ARG A 18 -57.57 24.78 -10.02
N MET A 19 -58.22 24.15 -9.05
CA MET A 19 -57.56 23.50 -7.91
C MET A 19 -56.78 22.27 -8.37
N ALA A 20 -55.55 22.10 -7.91
CA ALA A 20 -54.83 20.83 -7.95
C ALA A 20 -53.85 20.75 -6.77
N ASN A 21 -53.90 19.63 -6.04
CA ASN A 21 -52.91 19.31 -5.01
C ASN A 21 -51.52 19.14 -5.66
N SER A 22 -50.55 19.97 -5.29
CA SER A 22 -49.15 19.56 -5.32
C SER A 22 -48.84 18.88 -4.00
N ALA A 23 -49.13 17.57 -3.92
CA ALA A 23 -48.59 16.77 -2.84
C ALA A 23 -47.06 16.83 -2.92
N SER A 24 -46.40 17.21 -1.83
CA SER A 24 -44.95 17.09 -1.73
C SER A 24 -44.59 15.61 -1.86
N LEU A 25 -44.01 15.24 -3.00
CA LEU A 25 -43.20 14.03 -3.11
C LEU A 25 -41.87 14.31 -2.40
N GLU A 26 -41.95 14.42 -1.07
CA GLU A 26 -40.81 14.11 -0.21
C GLU A 26 -40.42 12.68 -0.57
N ALA A 27 -39.31 12.55 -1.30
CA ALA A 27 -38.68 11.26 -1.55
C ALA A 27 -38.13 10.77 -0.21
N ASN A 28 -39.00 10.11 0.56
CA ASN A 28 -38.67 9.51 1.84
C ASN A 28 -37.51 8.52 1.58
N PRO A 29 -36.29 8.76 2.08
CA PRO A 29 -35.15 7.92 1.75
C PRO A 29 -35.41 6.51 2.30
N ASP A 30 -35.31 5.50 1.44
CA ASP A 30 -35.58 4.11 1.82
C ASP A 30 -34.75 3.72 3.05
N PRO A 31 -35.39 3.34 4.19
CA PRO A 31 -34.68 3.16 5.46
C PRO A 31 -33.64 2.05 5.41
N GLU A 32 -33.86 0.99 4.61
CA GLU A 32 -32.89 -0.09 4.41
C GLU A 32 -31.54 0.43 3.89
N ARG A 33 -31.54 1.44 3.00
CA ARG A 33 -30.31 2.00 2.41
C ARG A 33 -29.49 2.83 3.41
N ALA A 34 -30.15 3.37 4.43
CA ALA A 34 -29.50 4.14 5.49
C ALA A 34 -28.79 3.23 6.49
N GLU A 35 -29.41 2.10 6.87
CA GLU A 35 -28.81 1.15 7.82
C GLU A 35 -27.57 0.45 7.25
N ASP A 36 -27.60 0.07 5.96
CA ASP A 36 -26.43 -0.44 5.23
C ASP A 36 -25.24 0.54 5.32
N SER A 37 -25.50 1.83 5.07
CA SER A 37 -24.48 2.89 5.07
C SER A 37 -23.87 3.12 6.46
N GLU A 38 -24.68 3.03 7.53
CA GLU A 38 -24.19 3.16 8.91
C GLU A 38 -23.34 1.95 9.33
N SER A 39 -23.69 0.74 8.87
CA SER A 39 -22.93 -0.48 9.16
C SER A 39 -21.52 -0.46 8.53
N VAL A 40 -21.41 -0.01 7.27
CA VAL A 40 -20.13 0.15 6.55
C VAL A 40 -19.26 1.21 7.22
N GLY A 41 -19.84 2.33 7.67
CA GLY A 41 -19.11 3.37 8.40
C GLY A 41 -18.51 2.87 9.72
N LYS A 42 -19.28 2.09 10.50
CA LYS A 42 -18.80 1.47 11.75
C LYS A 42 -17.68 0.45 11.50
N PHE A 43 -17.80 -0.34 10.43
CA PHE A 43 -16.76 -1.29 10.03
C PHE A 43 -15.46 -0.57 9.65
N GLN A 44 -15.53 0.45 8.80
CA GLN A 44 -14.37 1.24 8.40
C GLN A 44 -13.66 1.88 9.61
N GLN A 45 -14.42 2.48 10.53
CA GLN A 45 -13.88 3.04 11.77
C GLN A 45 -13.17 1.98 12.65
N SER A 46 -13.67 0.73 12.66
CA SER A 46 -13.01 -0.38 13.35
C SER A 46 -11.69 -0.78 12.68
N LEU A 47 -11.64 -0.78 11.34
CA LEU A 47 -10.40 -1.07 10.59
C LEU A 47 -9.34 0.02 10.78
N ASP A 48 -9.74 1.28 10.73
CA ASP A 48 -8.80 2.40 10.89
C ASP A 48 -8.23 2.41 12.33
N ARG A 49 -9.06 2.11 13.34
CA ARG A 49 -8.59 1.93 14.72
C ARG A 49 -7.71 0.70 14.93
N ALA A 50 -7.94 -0.39 14.19
CA ALA A 50 -7.02 -1.53 14.20
C ALA A 50 -5.68 -1.16 13.55
N LEU A 51 -5.70 -0.37 12.47
CA LEU A 51 -4.52 0.13 11.78
C LEU A 51 -3.68 1.06 12.66
N GLU A 52 -4.30 1.98 13.42
CA GLU A 52 -3.62 2.80 14.45
C GLU A 52 -2.76 1.94 15.40
N LEU A 53 -3.35 0.88 15.97
CA LEU A 53 -2.67 0.01 16.92
C LEU A 53 -1.51 -0.79 16.29
N ILE A 54 -1.69 -1.24 15.03
CA ILE A 54 -0.65 -1.95 14.28
C ILE A 54 0.51 -0.99 13.93
N ARG A 55 0.18 0.21 13.48
CA ARG A 55 1.11 1.28 13.12
C ARG A 55 2.00 1.66 14.29
N ASP A 56 1.42 1.84 15.48
CA ASP A 56 2.14 2.21 16.69
C ASP A 56 3.20 1.14 17.07
N ASP A 57 2.81 -0.14 17.10
CA ASP A 57 3.70 -1.29 17.38
C ASP A 57 4.79 -1.46 16.30
N LEU A 58 4.47 -1.24 15.01
CA LEU A 58 5.46 -1.23 13.93
C LEU A 58 6.47 -0.08 14.06
N CYS A 59 6.04 1.12 14.48
CA CYS A 59 6.92 2.27 14.66
C CYS A 59 7.88 2.07 15.84
N GLU A 60 7.39 1.54 16.96
CA GLU A 60 8.24 1.14 18.09
C GLU A 60 9.25 0.06 17.66
N TRP A 61 8.78 -1.02 17.01
CA TRP A 61 9.62 -2.12 16.55
C TRP A 61 10.71 -1.69 15.56
N LEU A 62 10.38 -0.88 14.54
CA LEU A 62 11.35 -0.34 13.59
C LEU A 62 12.40 0.52 14.29
N SER A 63 11.98 1.36 15.24
CA SER A 63 12.88 2.23 16.01
C SER A 63 13.89 1.42 16.82
N GLN A 64 13.44 0.36 17.47
CA GLN A 64 14.29 -0.55 18.25
C GLN A 64 15.20 -1.40 17.36
N LEU A 65 14.66 -2.07 16.33
CA LEU A 65 15.40 -2.99 15.46
C LEU A 65 16.50 -2.29 14.65
N LEU A 66 16.26 -1.04 14.23
CA LEU A 66 17.20 -0.23 13.46
C LEU A 66 18.11 0.65 14.33
N GLU A 67 17.98 0.56 15.67
CA GLU A 67 18.79 1.31 16.64
C GLU A 67 18.78 2.83 16.31
N LEU A 68 17.58 3.40 16.19
CA LEU A 68 17.41 4.81 15.84
C LEU A 68 17.67 5.71 17.05
N SER A 69 18.40 6.82 16.85
CA SER A 69 18.66 7.83 17.88
C SER A 69 17.40 8.61 18.30
N THR A 70 16.42 8.66 17.41
CA THR A 70 15.10 9.27 17.61
C THR A 70 14.06 8.25 17.16
N PRO A 71 13.08 7.87 17.98
CA PRO A 71 12.02 6.97 17.56
C PRO A 71 11.19 7.58 16.42
N ILE A 72 10.59 6.72 15.62
CA ILE A 72 9.61 7.09 14.61
C ILE A 72 8.30 7.45 15.34
N ASP A 73 7.75 8.61 15.03
CA ASP A 73 6.45 9.06 15.53
C ASP A 73 5.32 8.42 14.69
N PRO A 74 4.38 7.67 15.29
CA PRO A 74 3.33 6.99 14.54
C PRO A 74 2.43 7.91 13.73
N GLU A 75 2.22 9.17 14.14
CA GLU A 75 1.30 10.08 13.42
C GLU A 75 1.86 10.59 12.09
N ASN A 76 3.16 10.42 11.84
CA ASN A 76 3.84 10.92 10.63
C ASN A 76 4.92 9.93 10.11
N TYR A 77 4.86 8.66 10.51
CA TYR A 77 5.86 7.64 10.18
C TYR A 77 6.15 7.48 8.68
N LEU A 78 5.16 7.77 7.81
CA LEU A 78 5.35 7.79 6.36
C LEU A 78 6.44 8.77 5.91
N ASP A 79 6.62 9.91 6.61
CA ASP A 79 7.67 10.90 6.35
C ASP A 79 9.08 10.35 6.59
N TYR A 80 9.20 9.36 7.50
CA TYR A 80 10.45 8.67 7.80
C TYR A 80 10.76 7.57 6.76
N LEU A 81 9.74 7.05 6.08
CA LEU A 81 9.82 5.91 5.16
C LEU A 81 9.82 6.31 3.68
N GLU A 82 9.25 7.47 3.30
CA GLU A 82 9.07 7.92 1.91
C GLU A 82 10.37 8.16 1.13
N ASN A 83 11.52 8.26 1.82
CA ASN A 83 12.85 8.35 1.19
C ASN A 83 13.49 6.98 0.91
N GLY A 84 12.85 5.89 1.35
CA GLY A 84 13.31 4.50 1.22
C GLY A 84 14.54 4.11 2.06
N VAL A 85 15.17 5.03 2.79
CA VAL A 85 16.42 4.78 3.52
C VAL A 85 16.22 3.81 4.67
N LEU A 86 15.17 4.00 5.49
CA LEU A 86 14.86 3.09 6.60
C LEU A 86 14.38 1.71 6.12
N LEU A 87 13.63 1.65 5.02
CA LEU A 87 13.24 0.39 4.37
C LEU A 87 14.47 -0.39 3.88
N CYS A 88 15.41 0.30 3.22
CA CYS A 88 16.69 -0.29 2.85
C CYS A 88 17.49 -0.76 4.08
N ARG A 89 17.46 -0.03 5.20
CA ARG A 89 18.15 -0.40 6.44
C ARG A 89 17.53 -1.65 7.09
N LEU A 90 16.20 -1.78 7.06
CA LEU A 90 15.47 -3.00 7.48
C LEU A 90 15.88 -4.21 6.63
N MET A 91 15.81 -4.08 5.31
CA MET A 91 16.27 -5.11 4.37
C MET A 91 17.73 -5.53 4.69
N GLN A 92 18.63 -4.57 4.86
CA GLN A 92 20.05 -4.84 5.13
C GLN A 92 20.26 -5.53 6.49
N LYS A 93 19.49 -5.16 7.53
CA LYS A 93 19.51 -5.84 8.84
C LYS A 93 19.09 -7.30 8.71
N MET A 94 18.01 -7.58 7.96
CA MET A 94 17.53 -8.94 7.70
C MET A 94 18.48 -9.75 6.81
N GLN A 95 19.04 -9.14 5.75
CA GLN A 95 20.08 -9.74 4.90
C GLN A 95 21.31 -10.16 5.73
N SER A 96 21.80 -9.27 6.59
CA SER A 96 22.95 -9.54 7.48
C SER A 96 22.67 -10.72 8.43
N ALA A 97 21.48 -10.75 9.05
CA ALA A 97 21.07 -11.86 9.92
C ALA A 97 20.90 -13.19 9.16
N ALA A 98 20.54 -13.14 7.87
CA ALA A 98 20.47 -14.29 6.97
C ALA A 98 21.81 -14.69 6.33
N GLY A 99 22.93 -14.01 6.65
CA GLY A 99 24.24 -14.25 6.04
C GLY A 99 24.34 -13.84 4.56
N GLN A 100 23.44 -12.99 4.08
CA GLN A 100 23.38 -12.50 2.70
C GLN A 100 24.21 -11.21 2.53
N SER A 101 24.68 -10.97 1.30
CA SER A 101 25.37 -9.71 0.97
C SER A 101 24.37 -8.54 0.95
N PRO A 102 24.69 -7.39 1.58
CA PRO A 102 23.77 -6.27 1.65
C PRO A 102 23.59 -5.62 0.27
N ARG A 103 22.34 -5.42 -0.16
CA ARG A 103 22.03 -4.63 -1.37
C ARG A 103 22.37 -3.15 -1.14
N ARG A 104 22.92 -2.48 -2.16
CA ARG A 104 23.26 -1.05 -2.08
C ARG A 104 22.02 -0.17 -2.18
N CYS A 105 21.99 0.90 -1.37
CA CYS A 105 20.98 1.94 -1.40
C CYS A 105 21.62 3.33 -1.20
N HIS A 106 20.89 4.39 -1.59
CA HIS A 106 21.28 5.79 -1.48
C HIS A 106 20.94 6.36 -0.10
N GLN A 107 21.92 6.42 0.80
CA GLN A 107 21.75 6.90 2.19
C GLN A 107 21.40 8.39 2.32
N SER A 108 21.61 9.20 1.28
CA SER A 108 21.31 10.64 1.23
C SER A 108 20.11 10.98 0.34
N ALA A 109 19.24 10.00 0.07
CA ALA A 109 18.01 10.22 -0.68
C ALA A 109 17.07 11.21 0.05
N ARG A 110 16.50 12.15 -0.71
CA ARG A 110 15.46 13.07 -0.23
C ARG A 110 14.08 12.52 -0.59
N ALA A 111 13.09 12.79 0.25
CA ALA A 111 11.67 12.57 -0.05
C ALA A 111 11.31 13.08 -1.46
N GLY A 112 10.44 12.34 -2.16
CA GLY A 112 10.02 12.66 -3.54
C GLY A 112 11.08 12.57 -4.64
N SER A 113 12.35 12.37 -4.32
CA SER A 113 13.44 12.32 -5.33
C SER A 113 13.50 10.99 -6.10
N PHE A 114 14.15 11.00 -7.27
CA PHE A 114 14.44 9.76 -8.01
C PHE A 114 15.25 8.75 -7.19
N LEU A 115 16.14 9.22 -6.30
CA LEU A 115 16.93 8.34 -5.41
C LEU A 115 16.06 7.67 -4.34
N ALA A 116 15.01 8.34 -3.87
CA ALA A 116 14.04 7.73 -2.96
C ALA A 116 13.24 6.62 -3.66
N ARG A 117 12.78 6.89 -4.89
CA ARG A 117 12.10 5.89 -5.72
C ARG A 117 13.00 4.68 -6.02
N ASP A 118 14.29 4.90 -6.27
CA ASP A 118 15.26 3.82 -6.48
C ASP A 118 15.47 2.97 -5.20
N ASN A 119 15.65 3.60 -4.03
CA ASN A 119 15.73 2.90 -2.74
C ASN A 119 14.50 2.00 -2.49
N ILE A 120 13.29 2.54 -2.71
CA ILE A 120 12.04 1.81 -2.53
C ILE A 120 11.96 0.65 -3.54
N SER A 121 12.33 0.88 -4.80
CA SER A 121 12.36 -0.17 -5.83
C SER A 121 13.32 -1.31 -5.48
N VAL A 122 14.53 -1.01 -4.97
CA VAL A 122 15.51 -2.01 -4.51
C VAL A 122 14.95 -2.85 -3.36
N PHE A 123 14.27 -2.22 -2.39
CA PHE A 123 13.59 -2.88 -1.28
C PHE A 123 12.45 -3.79 -1.76
N LEU A 124 11.51 -3.26 -2.55
CA LEU A 124 10.38 -4.02 -3.10
C LEU A 124 10.83 -5.19 -4.00
N THR A 125 11.93 -5.03 -4.73
CA THR A 125 12.55 -6.11 -5.51
C THR A 125 13.05 -7.23 -4.60
N TRP A 126 13.70 -6.89 -3.48
CA TRP A 126 14.16 -7.88 -2.48
C TRP A 126 13.00 -8.60 -1.78
N CYS A 127 11.91 -7.89 -1.45
CA CYS A 127 10.70 -8.51 -0.87
C CYS A 127 10.16 -9.64 -1.76
N ARG A 128 10.12 -9.43 -3.08
CA ARG A 128 9.74 -10.46 -4.07
C ARG A 128 10.80 -11.57 -4.20
N SER A 129 12.07 -11.20 -4.37
CA SER A 129 13.13 -12.14 -4.79
C SER A 129 13.75 -12.96 -3.67
N ASP A 130 13.65 -12.52 -2.42
CA ASP A 130 14.34 -13.15 -1.28
C ASP A 130 13.36 -13.53 -0.17
N GLN A 131 12.36 -12.69 0.10
CA GLN A 131 11.34 -12.94 1.15
C GLN A 131 10.04 -13.57 0.58
N ARG A 132 9.90 -13.68 -0.74
CA ARG A 132 8.78 -14.32 -1.44
C ARG A 132 7.40 -13.74 -1.09
N LEU A 133 7.32 -12.42 -0.89
CA LEU A 133 6.02 -11.75 -0.73
C LEU A 133 5.25 -11.71 -2.06
N ASP A 134 3.96 -12.01 -2.02
CA ASP A 134 3.02 -11.81 -3.12
C ASP A 134 2.78 -10.33 -3.38
N ASP A 135 2.57 -9.96 -4.65
CA ASP A 135 2.34 -8.57 -5.07
C ASP A 135 1.14 -7.90 -4.39
N VAL A 136 0.13 -8.66 -3.98
CA VAL A 136 -1.08 -8.17 -3.28
C VAL A 136 -0.75 -7.58 -1.90
N LEU A 137 0.36 -8.00 -1.27
CA LEU A 137 0.80 -7.46 0.02
C LEU A 137 1.73 -6.26 -0.14
N LEU A 138 2.29 -6.05 -1.33
CA LEU A 138 3.27 -5.01 -1.61
C LEU A 138 2.57 -3.69 -1.94
N PHE A 139 3.22 -2.59 -1.55
CA PHE A 139 2.88 -1.24 -1.99
C PHE A 139 3.68 -0.87 -3.24
N GLU A 140 3.24 0.13 -3.98
CA GLU A 140 4.02 0.72 -5.06
C GLU A 140 4.96 1.84 -4.60
N THR A 141 6.03 2.02 -5.36
CA THR A 141 6.94 3.16 -5.21
C THR A 141 6.23 4.52 -5.36
N SER A 142 5.16 4.56 -6.17
CA SER A 142 4.29 5.71 -6.39
C SER A 142 3.54 6.07 -5.11
N GLY A 143 2.75 5.14 -4.58
CA GLY A 143 1.81 5.43 -3.50
C GLY A 143 2.48 5.55 -2.13
N LEU A 144 3.67 4.98 -1.89
CA LEU A 144 4.43 5.33 -0.69
C LEU A 144 4.91 6.80 -0.72
N VAL A 145 5.48 7.25 -1.84
CA VAL A 145 5.96 8.64 -1.99
C VAL A 145 4.80 9.64 -1.95
N GLU A 146 3.62 9.25 -2.43
CA GLU A 146 2.39 10.06 -2.36
C GLU A 146 1.58 9.86 -1.06
N ARG A 147 2.05 9.03 -0.12
CA ARG A 147 1.34 8.68 1.15
C ARG A 147 -0.08 8.12 0.94
N ARG A 148 -0.32 7.36 -0.14
CA ARG A 148 -1.61 6.74 -0.49
C ARG A 148 -1.73 5.27 -0.08
N GLU A 149 -0.62 4.53 -0.01
CA GLU A 149 -0.60 3.07 0.14
C GLU A 149 -0.24 2.60 1.56
N GLU A 150 -0.76 3.28 2.57
CA GLU A 150 -0.45 2.99 3.96
C GLU A 150 -0.77 1.54 4.36
N ARG A 151 -1.94 1.03 3.97
CA ARG A 151 -2.39 -0.34 4.28
C ARG A 151 -1.43 -1.39 3.71
N ASN A 152 -0.99 -1.22 2.46
CA ASN A 152 -0.05 -2.14 1.81
C ASN A 152 1.36 -2.03 2.41
N LEU A 153 1.80 -0.85 2.85
CA LEU A 153 3.03 -0.68 3.62
C LEU A 153 2.99 -1.46 4.95
N VAL A 154 1.90 -1.31 5.71
CA VAL A 154 1.67 -2.03 6.97
C VAL A 154 1.67 -3.55 6.76
N LEU A 155 0.95 -4.04 5.74
CA LEU A 155 0.94 -5.46 5.38
C LEU A 155 2.33 -5.99 4.99
N THR A 156 3.09 -5.24 4.18
CA THR A 156 4.48 -5.57 3.82
C THR A 156 5.36 -5.68 5.07
N LEU A 157 5.30 -4.70 5.98
CA LEU A 157 6.12 -4.66 7.19
C LEU A 157 5.76 -5.80 8.16
N LEU A 158 4.47 -6.08 8.39
CA LEU A 158 4.03 -7.24 9.18
C LEU A 158 4.54 -8.55 8.60
N GLN A 159 4.47 -8.72 7.28
CA GLN A 159 4.90 -9.96 6.64
C GLN A 159 6.42 -10.18 6.75
N LEU A 160 7.23 -9.12 6.66
CA LEU A 160 8.67 -9.19 6.95
C LEU A 160 8.94 -9.49 8.44
N ALA A 161 8.18 -8.85 9.33
CA ALA A 161 8.30 -9.03 10.78
C ALA A 161 8.00 -10.48 11.24
N ARG A 162 7.13 -11.21 10.53
CA ARG A 162 6.89 -12.64 10.76
C ARG A 162 8.11 -13.52 10.48
N ALA A 163 9.01 -13.11 9.58
CA ALA A 163 10.26 -13.81 9.30
C ALA A 163 11.37 -13.52 10.33
N CYS A 164 11.35 -12.36 11.00
CA CYS A 164 12.43 -11.89 11.88
C CYS A 164 12.90 -12.90 12.95
N PRO A 165 12.04 -13.61 13.69
CA PRO A 165 12.49 -14.57 14.71
C PRO A 165 13.22 -15.80 14.15
N ASN A 166 12.94 -16.20 12.90
CA ASN A 166 13.71 -17.25 12.23
C ASN A 166 15.14 -16.79 11.89
N LEU A 167 15.38 -15.47 11.88
CA LEU A 167 16.68 -14.83 11.72
C LEU A 167 17.31 -14.42 13.07
N GLY A 168 16.69 -14.78 14.21
CA GLY A 168 17.11 -14.33 15.54
C GLY A 168 16.89 -12.84 15.81
N LEU A 169 16.10 -12.14 14.97
CA LEU A 169 15.75 -10.73 15.15
C LEU A 169 14.44 -10.58 15.95
N PRO A 170 14.30 -9.54 16.79
CA PRO A 170 13.05 -9.27 17.50
C PRO A 170 11.91 -8.97 16.52
N ALA A 171 10.70 -9.37 16.93
CA ALA A 171 9.45 -9.10 16.22
C ALA A 171 8.58 -8.12 17.03
N PRO A 172 7.70 -7.34 16.36
CA PRO A 172 6.72 -6.46 17.01
C PRO A 172 5.76 -7.28 17.87
N GLN A 173 5.10 -6.62 18.83
CA GLN A 173 4.27 -7.29 19.82
C GLN A 173 3.13 -8.09 19.18
N ILE A 174 2.47 -7.55 18.16
CA ILE A 174 1.38 -8.23 17.45
C ILE A 174 1.82 -9.58 16.87
N VAL A 175 2.97 -9.62 16.21
CA VAL A 175 3.55 -10.85 15.62
C VAL A 175 4.03 -11.84 16.70
N ARG A 176 4.36 -11.37 17.90
CA ARG A 176 4.66 -12.24 19.04
C ARG A 176 3.39 -12.88 19.60
N LEU A 177 2.32 -12.09 19.74
CA LEU A 177 1.01 -12.55 20.22
C LEU A 177 0.34 -13.52 19.23
N GLU A 178 0.43 -13.27 17.92
CA GLU A 178 -0.04 -14.20 16.87
C GLU A 178 0.49 -15.62 17.12
N ARG A 179 1.82 -15.78 17.31
CA ARG A 179 2.43 -17.10 17.56
C ARG A 179 2.08 -17.72 18.91
N GLU A 180 1.82 -16.90 19.93
CA GLU A 180 1.39 -17.41 21.24
C GLU A 180 -0.01 -18.06 21.13
N ILE A 181 -0.92 -17.41 20.41
CA ILE A 181 -2.29 -17.90 20.15
C ILE A 181 -2.26 -19.19 19.30
N ASP A 182 -1.45 -19.24 18.24
CA ASP A 182 -1.29 -20.44 17.40
C ASP A 182 -0.69 -21.63 18.20
N GLY A 183 0.26 -21.34 19.10
CA GLY A 183 0.87 -22.33 19.98
C GLY A 183 -0.12 -22.93 21.00
N LEU A 184 -1.00 -22.10 21.58
CA LEU A 184 -2.08 -22.56 22.45
C LEU A 184 -3.05 -23.49 21.70
N SER A 185 -3.45 -23.10 20.49
CA SER A 185 -4.36 -23.85 19.62
C SER A 185 -3.86 -25.26 19.29
N THR A 186 -2.54 -25.43 19.14
CA THR A 186 -1.89 -26.73 18.91
C THR A 186 -1.77 -27.56 20.19
N SER A 187 -1.64 -26.90 21.35
CA SER A 187 -1.46 -27.55 22.66
C SER A 187 -2.76 -28.17 23.21
N THR A 188 -3.92 -27.66 22.80
CA THR A 188 -5.25 -28.13 23.26
C THR A 188 -5.78 -29.33 22.48
N SER A 189 -5.00 -30.40 22.34
CA SER A 189 -5.46 -31.68 21.77
C SER A 189 -6.34 -32.50 22.73
N THR A 190 -7.40 -31.88 23.26
CA THR A 190 -8.58 -32.55 23.83
C THR A 190 -9.85 -31.75 23.55
N SER A 191 -10.54 -32.13 22.48
CA SER A 191 -11.95 -31.81 22.14
C SER A 191 -12.31 -30.36 21.80
N GLY A 192 -12.93 -30.18 20.63
CA GLY A 192 -13.72 -29.00 20.29
C GLY A 192 -13.06 -28.06 19.27
N ALA A 193 -13.47 -28.16 18.01
CA ALA A 193 -13.09 -27.19 17.00
C ALA A 193 -13.74 -25.83 17.27
N VAL A 194 -12.93 -24.82 17.56
CA VAL A 194 -13.29 -23.42 17.39
C VAL A 194 -12.28 -22.77 16.45
N ALA A 195 -12.67 -22.59 15.20
CA ALA A 195 -11.92 -21.76 14.26
C ALA A 195 -12.11 -20.30 14.66
N ALA A 196 -11.27 -19.82 15.59
CA ALA A 196 -11.21 -18.41 15.94
C ALA A 196 -10.58 -17.65 14.77
N ALA A 197 -11.42 -16.99 13.96
CA ALA A 197 -10.95 -16.10 12.92
C ALA A 197 -10.29 -14.88 13.56
N THR A 198 -8.97 -14.73 13.41
CA THR A 198 -8.22 -13.53 13.78
C THR A 198 -8.30 -12.52 12.62
N PRO A 199 -9.05 -11.42 12.73
CA PRO A 199 -9.26 -10.50 11.62
C PRO A 199 -8.18 -9.41 11.64
N THR A 200 -7.00 -9.71 11.09
CA THR A 200 -5.88 -8.72 11.04
C THR A 200 -5.16 -8.61 9.71
N MET A 201 -5.38 -9.52 8.74
CA MET A 201 -4.81 -9.39 7.39
C MET A 201 -5.83 -9.48 6.26
N ILE A 202 -6.81 -10.38 6.34
CA ILE A 202 -7.78 -10.59 5.25
C ILE A 202 -8.62 -9.32 5.04
N GLU A 203 -9.19 -8.74 6.11
CA GLU A 203 -10.02 -7.52 6.00
C GLU A 203 -9.22 -6.30 5.53
N LEU A 204 -7.99 -6.12 6.01
CA LEU A 204 -7.15 -4.98 5.61
C LEU A 204 -6.79 -5.02 4.12
N SER A 205 -6.56 -6.23 3.57
CA SER A 205 -6.30 -6.44 2.14
C SER A 205 -7.56 -6.32 1.28
N ALA A 206 -8.73 -6.77 1.77
CA ALA A 206 -9.99 -6.63 1.07
C ALA A 206 -10.39 -5.15 0.91
N ALA A 207 -10.17 -4.33 1.94
CA ALA A 207 -10.44 -2.90 1.94
C ALA A 207 -9.58 -2.09 0.93
N SER A 208 -8.45 -2.61 0.44
CA SER A 208 -7.66 -1.95 -0.61
C SER A 208 -8.32 -2.03 -2.00
N THR A 209 -9.24 -2.97 -2.24
CA THR A 209 -9.81 -3.24 -3.58
C THR A 209 -11.03 -2.39 -3.96
N SER A 210 -11.52 -1.52 -3.09
CA SER A 210 -12.77 -0.77 -3.26
C SER A 210 -12.62 0.70 -3.70
N SER A 211 -11.42 1.13 -4.11
CA SER A 211 -11.10 2.53 -4.40
C SER A 211 -10.98 2.92 -5.89
N GLU A 212 -11.36 2.05 -6.84
CA GLU A 212 -11.37 2.36 -8.27
C GLU A 212 -12.74 2.14 -8.91
N ALA A 213 -13.56 3.20 -8.96
CA ALA A 213 -14.81 3.21 -9.70
C ALA A 213 -14.97 4.52 -10.50
N SER A 214 -14.99 4.39 -11.82
CA SER A 214 -15.49 5.33 -12.83
C SER A 214 -14.86 6.73 -12.93
N ASN A 215 -14.13 6.95 -14.04
CA ASN A 215 -14.67 7.74 -15.15
C ASN A 215 -13.89 7.48 -16.45
N ASP A 216 -14.33 6.46 -17.22
CA ASP A 216 -14.00 6.34 -18.63
C ASP A 216 -14.89 7.27 -19.46
N GLU A 217 -14.30 8.21 -20.20
CA GLU A 217 -14.96 8.84 -21.35
C GLU A 217 -14.15 8.63 -22.64
N PHE A 218 -14.88 8.45 -23.73
CA PHE A 218 -14.47 7.73 -24.93
C PHE A 218 -13.69 8.62 -25.91
N GLY A 219 -12.49 8.20 -26.33
CA GLY A 219 -11.62 9.00 -27.23
C GLY A 219 -10.71 8.16 -28.13
N ALA A 220 -11.29 7.45 -29.10
CA ALA A 220 -10.54 6.55 -29.99
C ALA A 220 -9.72 7.28 -31.07
N CYS A 221 -8.47 6.87 -31.27
CA CYS A 221 -7.70 7.08 -32.50
C CYS A 221 -6.69 5.93 -32.69
N ALA A 222 -6.69 5.29 -33.86
CA ALA A 222 -5.89 4.12 -34.15
C ALA A 222 -4.56 4.47 -34.85
N SER A 223 -3.54 3.63 -34.72
CA SER A 223 -2.98 2.81 -35.83
C SER A 223 -1.53 2.37 -35.60
N ALA A 224 -1.20 1.18 -36.14
CA ALA A 224 0.14 0.61 -36.35
C ALA A 224 1.07 0.44 -35.12
N GLY A 225 1.80 -0.67 -34.96
CA GLY A 225 1.97 -1.84 -35.82
C GLY A 225 3.38 -2.42 -35.68
N SER A 226 3.59 -3.64 -36.19
CA SER A 226 4.88 -4.35 -36.25
C SER A 226 5.39 -4.94 -34.92
N GLY A 227 5.43 -6.28 -34.86
CA GLY A 227 6.16 -7.01 -33.83
C GLY A 227 7.49 -7.55 -34.37
N TYR A 228 8.41 -7.88 -33.46
CA TYR A 228 9.59 -8.71 -33.70
C TYR A 228 9.64 -9.70 -32.52
N VAL A 229 9.34 -10.98 -32.72
CA VAL A 229 10.20 -12.02 -33.33
C VAL A 229 11.52 -12.19 -32.57
N ARG A 230 11.59 -13.31 -31.85
CA ARG A 230 12.72 -13.83 -31.09
C ARG A 230 13.61 -14.67 -32.01
N GLN A 231 14.89 -14.33 -32.14
CA GLN A 231 15.86 -15.21 -32.81
C GLN A 231 17.01 -15.61 -31.88
N ARG A 232 17.19 -16.92 -31.73
CA ARG A 232 18.51 -17.52 -31.48
C ARG A 232 19.21 -17.66 -32.83
N SER A 233 20.52 -17.46 -32.86
CA SER A 233 21.42 -18.14 -33.79
C SER A 233 22.82 -18.21 -33.21
N SER A 234 23.56 -19.26 -33.60
CA SER A 234 24.89 -19.59 -33.10
C SER A 234 25.98 -19.29 -34.14
N SER A 235 27.23 -19.55 -33.74
CA SER A 235 28.39 -19.93 -34.57
C SER A 235 28.96 -18.96 -35.60
N ALA A 236 30.07 -18.32 -35.22
CA ALA A 236 31.39 -18.40 -35.86
C ALA A 236 32.41 -17.85 -34.83
N GLY A 237 33.65 -18.34 -34.70
CA GLY A 237 34.39 -19.25 -35.55
C GLY A 237 35.70 -18.61 -35.98
N ASP A 238 36.63 -18.43 -35.04
CA ASP A 238 37.98 -17.94 -35.34
C ASP A 238 39.04 -18.84 -34.71
N ILE A 239 40.03 -19.18 -35.53
CA ILE A 239 41.14 -20.08 -35.24
C ILE A 239 42.41 -19.24 -35.14
N CYS A 240 43.03 -19.22 -33.95
CA CYS A 240 44.41 -18.74 -33.79
C CYS A 240 45.20 -19.78 -32.98
N ASP A 241 46.00 -20.57 -33.69
CA ASP A 241 47.05 -21.43 -33.13
C ASP A 241 48.25 -20.58 -32.65
N GLY A 242 49.03 -21.08 -31.69
CA GLY A 242 50.12 -20.31 -31.07
C GLY A 242 50.73 -20.93 -29.82
N SER A 243 51.25 -22.16 -29.91
CA SER A 243 51.93 -22.82 -28.78
C SER A 243 53.36 -22.34 -28.51
N VAL A 244 53.59 -21.69 -27.36
CA VAL A 244 54.76 -21.84 -26.43
C VAL A 244 54.43 -21.05 -25.16
N GLY A 245 54.78 -21.42 -23.93
CA GLY A 245 55.72 -22.44 -23.45
C GLY A 245 56.57 -21.84 -22.32
N SER A 246 56.66 -22.53 -21.18
CA SER A 246 57.52 -22.23 -20.01
C SER A 246 57.07 -21.18 -18.97
N ALA A 247 56.73 -21.69 -17.78
CA ALA A 247 57.18 -21.12 -16.50
C ALA A 247 58.50 -21.86 -16.09
N PRO A 248 59.11 -21.67 -14.90
CA PRO A 248 58.92 -20.65 -13.86
C PRO A 248 60.24 -19.94 -13.43
N THR A 249 60.15 -18.87 -12.64
CA THR A 249 60.84 -18.71 -11.32
C THR A 249 60.38 -17.43 -10.63
#